data_AF-A0A645G4A8-F1
#
_entry.id   AF-A0A645G4A8-F1
#
_cell.length_a   1.000
_cell.length_b   1.000
_cell.length_c   1.000
_cell.angle_alpha   90.00
_cell.angle_beta   90.00
_cell.angle_gamma   90.00
#
_symmetry.space_group_name_H-M   'P 1'
#
loop_
_entity.id
_entity.type
_entity.pdbx_description
1 polymer ?
#
loop_
_entity_poly.entity_id
_entity_poly.type
_entity_poly.pdbx_seq_one_letter_code
_entity_poly.pdbx_strand_id
1 'polypeptide(L)'
;MTRIGRRGLVGFINFGHIRNRMQLFFTGKMPHGRNLPHAWYNTPNIHLGTIRDFRALCEELNLEIIRTFPIGSERGWLDMYLPNLLAHACIFEIREK
;
A
#
# COMPACT_ATOMS: atom_id res chain seq x y z
N MET A 1 22.95 -14.36 18.90
CA MET A 1 22.16 -13.15 18.59
C MET A 1 20.73 -13.59 18.33
N THR A 2 19.83 -13.40 19.28
CA THR A 2 18.42 -13.78 19.16
C THR A 2 17.70 -12.79 18.26
N ARG A 3 17.32 -13.20 17.04
CA ARG A 3 16.53 -12.37 16.12
C ARG A 3 15.09 -12.29 16.63
N ILE A 4 14.81 -11.27 17.44
CA ILE A 4 13.47 -10.98 17.94
C ILE A 4 12.68 -10.37 16.77
N GLY A 5 11.80 -11.18 16.21
CA GLY A 5 10.91 -10.81 15.10
C GLY A 5 10.69 -11.97 14.13
N ARG A 6 9.92 -12.99 14.55
CA ARG A 6 9.47 -14.05 13.63
C ARG A 6 8.38 -13.57 12.67
N ARG A 7 7.76 -12.42 12.96
CA ARG A 7 6.71 -11.78 12.18
C ARG A 7 6.85 -10.26 12.26
N GLY A 8 6.50 -9.57 11.19
CA GLY A 8 6.46 -8.11 11.10
C GLY A 8 5.11 -7.62 10.60
N LEU A 9 4.72 -6.42 10.99
CA LEU A 9 3.56 -5.72 10.44
C LEU A 9 4.04 -4.52 9.62
N VAL A 10 3.63 -4.45 8.36
CA VAL A 10 3.99 -3.35 7.46
C VAL A 10 2.72 -2.69 6.96
N GLY A 11 2.58 -1.39 7.22
CA GLY A 11 1.42 -0.60 6.81
C GLY A 11 1.84 0.57 5.92
N PHE A 12 1.14 0.78 4.81
CA PHE A 12 1.38 1.92 3.93
C PHE A 12 0.11 2.37 3.19
N ILE A 13 0.15 3.60 2.67
CA ILE A 13 -0.91 4.16 1.83
C ILE A 13 -0.81 3.57 0.43
N ASN A 14 -1.92 3.04 -0.09
CA ASN A 14 -1.96 2.45 -1.42
C ASN A 14 -2.08 3.54 -2.49
N PHE A 15 -0.98 3.84 -3.18
CA PHE A 15 -1.00 4.80 -4.28
C PHE A 15 -1.86 4.31 -5.46
N GLY A 16 -2.05 2.99 -5.60
CA GLY A 16 -2.82 2.36 -6.66
C GLY A 16 -4.33 2.57 -6.60
N HIS A 17 -4.83 3.24 -5.56
CA HIS A 17 -6.26 3.51 -5.37
C HIS A 17 -6.91 4.23 -6.57
N ILE A 18 -8.17 3.89 -6.87
CA ILE A 18 -8.90 4.39 -8.04
C ILE A 18 -8.91 5.92 -8.14
N ARG A 19 -9.05 6.63 -7.02
CA ARG A 19 -9.04 8.12 -7.04
C ARG A 19 -7.72 8.67 -7.56
N ASN A 20 -6.60 8.09 -7.13
CA ASN A 20 -5.26 8.52 -7.58
C ASN A 20 -5.07 8.23 -9.06
N ARG A 21 -5.50 7.04 -9.52
CA ARG A 21 -5.47 6.68 -10.94
C ARG A 21 -6.29 7.64 -11.80
N MET A 22 -7.51 7.93 -11.38
CA MET A 22 -8.41 8.83 -12.10
C MET A 22 -7.84 10.25 -12.14
N GLN A 23 -7.33 10.76 -11.00
CA GLN A 23 -6.72 12.08 -10.96
C GLN A 23 -5.51 12.17 -11.91
N LEU A 24 -4.61 11.19 -11.87
CA LEU A 24 -3.46 11.15 -12.78
C LEU A 24 -3.91 11.06 -14.25
N PHE A 25 -4.88 10.19 -14.54
CA PHE A 25 -5.39 9.98 -15.89
C PHE A 25 -6.05 11.24 -16.48
N PHE A 26 -6.93 11.91 -15.73
CA PHE A 26 -7.66 13.08 -16.24
C PHE A 26 -6.87 14.38 -16.17
N THR A 27 -5.99 14.55 -15.19
CA THR A 27 -5.27 15.82 -15.01
C THR A 27 -3.83 15.78 -15.55
N GLY A 28 -3.28 14.58 -15.77
CA GLY A 28 -1.86 14.38 -16.09
C GLY A 28 -0.91 14.80 -14.96
N LYS A 29 -1.43 15.12 -13.77
CA LYS A 29 -0.67 15.64 -12.63
C LYS A 29 -0.62 14.62 -11.50
N MET A 30 0.41 14.75 -10.68
CA MET A 30 0.58 13.89 -9.53
C MET A 30 -0.62 14.01 -8.58
N PRO A 31 -1.19 12.88 -8.12
CA PRO A 31 -2.29 12.91 -7.17
C PRO A 31 -1.90 13.62 -5.88
N HIS A 32 -2.82 14.43 -5.37
CA HIS A 32 -2.70 15.12 -4.10
C HIS A 32 -4.00 14.93 -3.31
N GLY A 33 -3.91 14.84 -1.99
CA GLY A 33 -5.10 14.63 -1.17
C GLY A 33 -4.77 14.44 0.31
N ARG A 34 -5.78 14.08 1.12
CA ARG A 34 -5.60 13.92 2.58
C ARG A 34 -4.48 12.94 2.95
N ASN A 35 -4.31 11.87 2.17
CA ASN A 35 -3.29 10.86 2.41
C ASN A 35 -1.93 11.17 1.74
N LEU A 36 -1.87 12.22 0.91
CA LEU A 36 -0.68 12.75 0.24
C LEU A 36 -0.71 14.29 0.36
N PRO A 37 -0.50 14.82 1.58
CA PRO A 37 -0.70 16.24 1.87
C PRO A 37 0.44 17.12 1.31
N HIS A 38 1.59 16.52 1.04
CA HIS A 38 2.76 17.23 0.55
C HIS A 38 2.82 17.22 -0.98
N ALA A 39 3.44 18.26 -1.54
CA ALA A 39 3.73 18.28 -2.97
C ALA A 39 4.69 17.15 -3.33
N TRP A 40 4.51 16.59 -4.52
CA TRP A 40 5.29 15.43 -4.99
C TRP A 40 6.80 15.66 -5.00
N TYR A 41 7.25 16.91 -5.18
CA TYR A 41 8.65 17.33 -5.21
C TYR A 41 9.19 17.76 -3.84
N ASN A 42 8.35 17.85 -2.81
CA ASN A 42 8.73 18.38 -1.50
C ASN A 42 8.17 17.51 -0.37
N THR A 43 8.35 16.19 -0.47
CA THR A 43 7.99 15.29 0.61
C THR A 43 9.21 14.57 1.18
N PRO A 44 9.47 14.67 2.50
CA PRO A 44 10.52 13.88 3.12
C PRO A 44 10.08 12.41 3.22
N ASN A 45 10.88 11.49 2.68
CA ASN A 45 10.77 10.03 2.85
C ASN A 45 9.44 9.37 2.42
N ILE A 46 8.83 9.79 1.31
CA ILE A 46 7.72 9.03 0.71
C ILE A 46 8.24 8.08 -0.36
N HIS A 47 8.05 6.79 -0.12
CA HIS A 47 8.11 5.76 -1.14
C HIS A 47 6.69 5.46 -1.62
N LEU A 48 6.34 5.98 -2.78
CA LEU A 48 5.04 5.71 -3.41
C LEU A 48 5.02 4.26 -3.88
N GLY A 49 4.11 3.48 -3.31
CA GLY A 49 3.96 2.07 -3.65
C GLY A 49 2.48 1.69 -3.73
N THR A 50 2.21 0.68 -4.53
CA THR A 50 0.91 0.01 -4.59
C THR A 50 0.94 -1.30 -3.81
N ILE A 51 -0.24 -1.84 -3.49
CA ILE A 51 -0.36 -3.17 -2.89
C ILE A 51 0.29 -4.24 -3.77
N ARG A 52 0.25 -4.08 -5.10
CA ARG A 52 0.94 -4.98 -6.03
C ARG A 52 2.46 -4.87 -5.94
N ASP A 53 3.01 -3.65 -5.84
CA ASP A 53 4.46 -3.45 -5.73
C ASP A 53 4.99 -4.09 -4.44
N PHE A 54 4.27 -3.93 -3.33
CA PHE A 54 4.68 -4.54 -2.06
C PHE A 54 4.64 -6.07 -2.10
N ARG A 55 3.63 -6.67 -2.76
CA ARG A 55 3.60 -8.13 -2.97
C ARG A 55 4.79 -8.62 -3.79
N ALA A 56 5.15 -7.91 -4.86
CA ALA A 56 6.33 -8.23 -5.66
C ALA A 56 7.61 -8.12 -4.81
N LEU A 57 7.74 -7.05 -4.03
CA LEU A 57 8.87 -6.86 -3.11
C LEU A 57 8.98 -7.99 -2.07
N CYS A 58 7.85 -8.46 -1.52
CA CYS A 58 7.86 -9.60 -0.61
C CYS A 58 8.42 -10.86 -1.27
N GLU A 59 8.06 -11.14 -2.53
CA GLU A 59 8.63 -12.28 -3.26
C GLU A 59 10.14 -12.10 -3.50
N GLU A 60 10.58 -10.91 -3.91
CA GLU A 60 12.00 -10.59 -4.12
C GLU A 60 12.85 -10.73 -2.85
N LEU A 61 12.28 -10.37 -1.69
CA LEU A 61 12.94 -10.44 -0.38
C LEU A 61 12.76 -11.78 0.33
N ASN A 62 12.16 -12.78 -0.32
CA ASN A 62 11.85 -14.09 0.25
C ASN A 62 11.02 -13.98 1.56
N LEU A 63 10.05 -13.08 1.56
CA LEU A 63 9.08 -12.87 2.63
C LEU A 63 7.75 -13.55 2.29
N GLU A 64 7.13 -14.16 3.28
CA GLU A 64 5.80 -14.75 3.22
C GLU A 64 4.78 -13.76 3.80
N ILE A 65 3.69 -13.51 3.06
CA ILE A 65 2.55 -12.72 3.54
C ILE A 65 1.57 -13.68 4.24
N ILE A 66 1.47 -13.57 5.56
CA ILE A 66 0.59 -14.40 6.39
C ILE A 66 -0.84 -13.86 6.36
N ARG A 67 -1.01 -12.55 6.48
CA ARG A 67 -2.32 -11.87 6.45
C ARG A 67 -2.23 -10.55 5.72
N THR A 68 -3.34 -10.19 5.08
CA THR A 68 -3.53 -8.90 4.42
C THR A 68 -4.77 -8.24 5.00
N PHE A 69 -4.63 -7.00 5.45
CA PHE A 69 -5.70 -6.18 6.02
C PHE A 69 -5.86 -4.94 5.14
N PRO A 70 -6.69 -5.00 4.08
CA PRO A 70 -7.00 -3.82 3.27
C PRO A 70 -7.83 -2.84 4.09
N ILE A 71 -7.49 -1.56 4.00
CA ILE A 71 -8.20 -0.46 4.64
C ILE A 71 -8.84 0.37 3.54
N GLY A 72 -10.15 0.21 3.37
CA GLY A 72 -10.94 0.96 2.39
C GLY A 72 -12.20 1.57 3.01
N SER A 73 -13.32 1.50 2.30
CA SER A 73 -14.56 2.21 2.69
C SER A 73 -15.51 1.32 3.50
N GLU A 74 -16.64 1.86 3.98
CA GLU A 74 -17.63 1.11 4.77
C GLU A 74 -18.13 -0.19 4.11
N ARG A 75 -17.98 -0.33 2.79
CA ARG A 75 -18.23 -1.58 2.04
C ARG A 75 -16.98 -2.46 1.97
N GLY A 76 -16.40 -2.79 3.13
CA GLY A 76 -15.09 -3.45 3.26
C GLY A 76 -14.92 -4.81 2.57
N TRP A 77 -16.01 -5.47 2.15
CA TRP A 77 -15.94 -6.74 1.43
C TRP A 77 -15.39 -6.59 0.00
N LEU A 78 -15.65 -5.45 -0.67
CA LEU A 78 -15.12 -5.19 -2.02
C LEU A 78 -13.60 -4.97 -2.00
N ASP A 79 -13.11 -4.39 -0.91
CA ASP A 79 -11.69 -4.14 -0.71
C ASP A 79 -10.90 -5.45 -0.56
N MET A 80 -11.53 -6.56 -0.19
CA MET A 80 -10.89 -7.89 -0.20
C MET A 80 -10.70 -8.44 -1.62
N TYR A 81 -11.62 -8.18 -2.55
CA TYR A 81 -11.55 -8.69 -3.91
C TYR A 81 -10.61 -7.87 -4.80
N LEU A 82 -10.66 -6.54 -4.68
CA LEU A 82 -9.85 -5.62 -5.48
C LEU A 82 -9.06 -4.64 -4.60
N PRO A 83 -8.21 -5.13 -3.67
CA PRO A 83 -7.55 -4.28 -2.67
C PRO A 83 -6.70 -3.20 -3.31
N ASN A 84 -5.97 -3.53 -4.38
CA ASN A 84 -5.11 -2.58 -5.06
C ASN A 84 -5.87 -1.42 -5.70
N LEU A 85 -7.14 -1.61 -6.05
CA LEU A 85 -7.96 -0.60 -6.70
C LEU A 85 -8.81 0.19 -5.69
N LEU A 86 -9.34 -0.47 -4.65
CA LEU A 86 -10.37 0.09 -3.78
C LEU A 86 -9.88 0.45 -2.37
N ALA A 87 -8.85 -0.23 -1.86
CA ALA A 87 -8.28 0.10 -0.55
C ALA A 87 -7.43 1.37 -0.64
N HIS A 88 -7.58 2.28 0.33
CA HIS A 88 -6.78 3.50 0.45
C HIS A 88 -5.44 3.24 1.17
N ALA A 89 -5.39 2.22 2.02
CA ALA A 89 -4.19 1.76 2.70
C ALA A 89 -4.25 0.24 2.90
N CYS A 90 -3.13 -0.36 3.30
CA CYS A 90 -3.09 -1.78 3.62
C CYS A 90 -2.07 -2.07 4.70
N ILE A 91 -2.39 -3.04 5.56
CA ILE A 91 -1.46 -3.61 6.54
C ILE A 91 -1.21 -5.07 6.18
N PHE A 92 0.04 -5.48 6.17
CA PHE A 92 0.47 -6.85 5.91
C PHE A 92 1.12 -7.43 7.16
N GLU A 93 0.75 -8.64 7.52
CA GLU A 93 1.52 -9.48 8.42
C GLU A 93 2.47 -10.34 7.58
N ILE A 94 3.77 -10.14 7.76
CA ILE A 94 4.83 -10.83 7.00
C ILE A 94 5.71 -11.67 7.92
N ARG A 95 6.37 -12.66 7.36
CA ARG A 95 7.36 -13.53 7.99
C ARG A 95 8.47 -13.85 6.99
N GLU A 96 9.70 -14.05 7.45
CA GLU A 96 10.74 -14.61 6.56
C GLU A 96 10.47 -16.09 6.27
N LYS A 97 10.59 -16.46 4.98
CA LYS A 97 10.44 -17.84 4.53
C LYS A 97 11.53 -18.76 5.09
#